data_AF-A0A803M6Q2-F1
#
_entry.id   AF-A0A803M6Q2-F1
#
_cell.length_a   1.000
_cell.length_b   1.000
_cell.length_c   1.000
_cell.angle_alpha   90.00
_cell.angle_beta   90.00
_cell.angle_gamma   90.00
#
_symmetry.space_group_name_H-M   'P 1'
#
loop_
_entity.id
_entity.type
_entity.pdbx_description
1 polymer ?
#
loop_
_entity_poly.entity_id
_entity_poly.type
_entity_poly.pdbx_seq_one_letter_code
_entity_poly.pdbx_strand_id
1 'polypeptide(L)'
;MDWQGQKVAEQWMQILLLVSAAIAFVTGYLMGSFQLMVLIYAGGVVLTALIIVPNWPWFNRHPLNWLDPTEADKHPKPQPAVVSLNLEMALDYEFQPVRKLCEPFF
;
A
#
# COMPACT_ATOMS: atom_id res chain seq x y z
N MET A 1 -15.23 -2.31 3.11
CA MET A 1 -14.70 -1.56 4.25
C MET A 1 -14.67 -0.11 3.84
N ASP A 2 -15.11 0.77 4.72
CA ASP A 2 -14.97 2.22 4.50
C ASP A 2 -13.51 2.63 4.77
N TRP A 3 -13.13 3.86 4.39
CA TRP A 3 -11.75 4.34 4.53
C TRP A 3 -11.29 4.41 6.00
N GLN A 4 -12.21 4.68 6.94
CA GLN A 4 -11.86 4.65 8.36
C GLN A 4 -11.65 3.22 8.86
N GLY A 5 -12.52 2.30 8.43
CA GLY A 5 -12.42 0.87 8.69
C GLY A 5 -11.12 0.29 8.17
N GLN A 6 -10.64 0.73 6.99
CA GLN A 6 -9.35 0.30 6.45
C GLN A 6 -8.16 0.73 7.33
N LYS A 7 -8.16 1.97 7.85
CA LYS A 7 -7.10 2.42 8.77
C LYS A 7 -7.05 1.60 10.05
N VAL A 8 -8.24 1.35 10.62
CA VAL A 8 -8.36 0.54 11.84
C VAL A 8 -7.92 -0.90 11.55
N ALA A 9 -8.34 -1.47 10.42
CA ALA A 9 -7.93 -2.80 9.96
C ALA A 9 -6.41 -2.92 9.83
N GLU A 10 -5.73 -1.91 9.26
CA GLU A 10 -4.27 -1.89 9.14
C GLU A 10 -3.58 -1.87 10.51
N GLN A 11 -4.05 -1.03 11.44
CA GLN A 11 -3.51 -0.98 12.80
C GLN A 11 -3.67 -2.33 13.52
N TRP A 12 -4.86 -2.95 13.44
CA TRP A 12 -5.09 -4.27 14.04
C TRP A 12 -4.25 -5.36 13.40
N MET A 13 -4.07 -5.34 12.08
CA MET A 13 -3.20 -6.28 11.39
C MET A 13 -1.77 -6.20 11.93
N GLN A 14 -1.20 -5.01 12.04
CA GLN A 14 0.15 -4.81 12.57
C GLN A 14 0.27 -5.32 14.00
N ILE A 15 -0.69 -4.98 14.88
CA ILE A 15 -0.69 -5.40 16.28
C ILE A 15 -0.79 -6.93 16.40
N LEU A 16 -1.74 -7.55 15.70
CA LEU A 16 -1.96 -8.99 15.76
C LEU A 16 -0.76 -9.78 15.23
N LEU A 17 -0.17 -9.34 14.12
CA LEU A 17 1.02 -9.98 13.56
C LEU A 17 2.21 -9.84 14.50
N LEU A 18 2.44 -8.65 15.06
CA LEU A 18 3.55 -8.41 15.99
C LEU A 18 3.41 -9.25 17.27
N VAL A 19 2.21 -9.31 17.84
CA VAL A 19 1.93 -10.14 19.02
C VAL A 19 2.12 -11.62 18.70
N SER A 20 1.61 -12.10 17.56
CA SER A 20 1.80 -13.51 17.18
C SER A 20 3.27 -13.85 16.93
N ALA A 21 4.05 -12.93 16.33
CA ALA A 21 5.49 -13.09 16.15
C ALA A 21 6.22 -13.18 17.50
N ALA A 22 5.87 -12.32 18.47
CA ALA A 22 6.46 -12.36 19.79
C ALA A 22 6.16 -13.69 20.52
N ILE A 23 4.91 -14.15 20.48
CA ILE A 23 4.50 -15.43 21.09
C ILE A 23 5.21 -16.61 20.41
N ALA A 24 5.23 -16.63 19.07
CA ALA A 24 5.92 -17.67 18.31
C ALA A 24 7.41 -17.72 18.65
N PHE A 25 8.06 -16.56 18.71
CA PHE A 25 9.47 -16.45 19.03
C PHE A 25 9.78 -16.94 20.45
N VAL A 26 9.05 -16.45 21.46
CA VAL A 26 9.26 -16.88 22.86
C VAL A 26 9.04 -18.38 23.01
N THR A 27 7.93 -18.90 22.48
CA THR A 27 7.60 -20.33 22.60
C THR A 27 8.59 -21.21 21.84
N GLY A 28 8.94 -20.82 20.62
CA GLY A 28 9.91 -21.54 19.78
C GLY A 28 11.32 -21.52 20.37
N TYR A 29 11.72 -20.41 20.98
CA TYR A 29 13.00 -20.28 21.67
C TYR A 29 13.08 -21.19 22.90
N LEU A 30 12.04 -21.18 23.75
CA LEU A 30 12.00 -22.05 24.94
C LEU A 30 12.02 -23.54 24.57
N MET A 31 11.41 -23.92 23.45
CA MET A 31 11.39 -25.30 22.97
C MET A 31 12.61 -25.67 22.12
N GLY A 32 13.44 -24.70 21.72
CA GLY A 32 14.59 -24.90 20.84
C GLY A 32 14.24 -25.34 19.41
N SER A 33 13.00 -25.12 18.95
CA SER A 33 12.51 -25.61 17.64
C SER A 33 12.04 -24.48 16.73
N PHE A 34 12.78 -24.28 15.64
CA PHE A 34 12.42 -23.30 14.61
C PHE A 34 11.14 -23.69 13.85
N GLN A 35 10.92 -24.99 13.61
CA GLN A 35 9.68 -25.46 12.96
C GLN A 35 8.44 -25.09 13.77
N LEU A 36 8.51 -25.25 15.10
CA LEU A 36 7.41 -24.90 16.00
C LEU A 36 7.17 -23.38 16.01
N MET A 37 8.22 -22.56 16.01
CA MET A 37 8.13 -21.11 15.87
C MET A 37 7.35 -20.73 14.59
N VAL A 38 7.75 -21.29 13.44
CA VAL A 38 7.11 -20.99 12.15
C VAL A 38 5.66 -21.45 12.12
N LEU A 39 5.34 -22.64 12.66
CA LEU A 39 3.96 -23.14 12.71
C LEU A 39 3.03 -22.26 13.54
N ILE A 40 3.49 -21.82 14.72
CA ILE A 40 2.71 -20.92 15.58
C ILE A 40 2.51 -19.58 14.87
N TYR A 41 3.57 -19.02 14.28
CA TYR A 41 3.46 -17.75 13.57
C TYR A 41 2.54 -17.84 12.34
N ALA A 42 2.65 -18.92 11.56
CA ALA A 42 1.77 -19.17 10.41
C ALA A 42 0.30 -19.28 10.85
N GLY A 43 0.03 -19.96 11.98
CA GLY A 43 -1.30 -19.97 12.58
C GLY A 43 -1.79 -18.56 12.95
N GLY A 44 -0.92 -17.73 13.53
CA GLY A 44 -1.20 -16.32 13.83
C GLY A 44 -1.52 -15.48 12.60
N VAL A 45 -0.79 -15.68 11.50
CA VAL A 45 -1.04 -15.02 10.20
C VAL A 45 -2.40 -15.42 9.65
N VAL A 46 -2.73 -16.72 9.64
CA VAL A 46 -4.04 -17.21 9.16
C VAL A 46 -5.17 -16.64 10.01
N LEU A 47 -5.03 -16.65 11.34
CA LEU A 47 -6.02 -16.05 12.23
C LEU A 47 -6.20 -14.54 11.96
N THR A 48 -5.09 -13.82 11.81
CA THR A 48 -5.12 -12.39 11.49
C THR A 48 -5.82 -12.14 10.15
N ALA A 49 -5.53 -12.94 9.13
CA ALA A 49 -6.18 -12.85 7.83
C ALA A 49 -7.70 -13.07 7.96
N LEU A 50 -8.15 -14.06 8.73
CA LEU A 50 -9.58 -14.29 8.95
C LEU A 50 -10.28 -13.12 9.66
N ILE A 51 -9.59 -12.40 10.55
CA ILE A 51 -10.15 -11.25 11.27
C ILE A 51 -10.16 -10.00 10.38
N ILE A 52 -9.10 -9.78 9.61
CA ILE A 52 -8.87 -8.50 8.90
C ILE A 52 -9.37 -8.52 7.46
N VAL A 53 -9.25 -9.64 6.74
CA VAL A 53 -9.55 -9.70 5.29
C VAL A 53 -11.05 -9.59 4.99
N PRO A 54 -11.96 -10.27 5.71
CA PRO A 54 -13.38 -10.17 5.41
C PRO A 54 -13.94 -8.78 5.73
N ASN A 55 -14.91 -8.33 4.93
CA ASN A 55 -15.58 -7.05 5.15
C ASN A 55 -16.63 -7.15 6.28
N TRP A 56 -16.17 -7.28 7.52
CA TRP A 56 -17.05 -7.35 8.67
C TRP A 56 -17.85 -6.06 8.86
N PRO A 57 -19.08 -6.14 9.39
CA PRO A 57 -19.94 -4.96 9.57
C PRO A 57 -19.34 -3.90 10.50
N TRP A 58 -18.41 -4.26 11.40
CA TRP A 58 -17.74 -3.29 12.28
C TRP A 58 -16.72 -2.40 11.54
N PHE A 59 -16.21 -2.82 10.38
CA PHE A 59 -15.29 -2.01 9.55
C PHE A 59 -16.02 -1.14 8.52
N ASN A 60 -17.35 -1.05 8.62
CA ASN A 60 -18.20 -0.38 7.64
C ASN A 60 -19.23 0.54 8.34
N ARG A 61 -18.85 1.12 9.49
CA ARG A 61 -19.75 1.94 10.32
C ARG A 61 -19.92 3.37 9.80
N HIS A 62 -19.05 3.82 8.90
CA HIS A 62 -19.09 5.19 8.38
C HIS A 62 -19.45 5.15 6.89
N PRO A 63 -20.75 5.27 6.54
CA PRO A 63 -21.15 5.31 5.13
C PRO A 63 -20.48 6.51 4.44
N LEU A 64 -19.77 6.22 3.36
CA LEU A 64 -19.09 7.23 2.56
C LEU A 64 -20.11 7.99 1.73
N ASN A 65 -20.18 9.31 1.90
CA ASN A 65 -20.96 10.18 1.03
C ASN A 65 -20.09 10.58 -0.18
N TRP A 66 -20.25 9.86 -1.29
CA TRP A 66 -19.54 10.18 -2.52
C TRP A 66 -20.13 11.45 -3.13
N LEU A 67 -19.28 12.35 -3.65
CA LEU A 67 -19.77 13.48 -4.43
C LEU A 67 -20.47 12.96 -5.69
N ASP A 68 -21.55 13.63 -6.09
CA ASP A 68 -22.20 13.35 -7.36
C ASP A 68 -21.21 13.53 -8.52
N PRO A 69 -21.27 12.68 -9.56
CA PRO A 69 -20.32 12.73 -10.68
C PRO A 69 -20.21 14.11 -11.34
N THR A 70 -21.31 14.88 -11.36
CA THR A 70 -21.36 16.24 -11.93
C THR A 70 -20.59 17.26 -11.09
N GLU A 71 -20.56 17.11 -9.76
CA GLU A 71 -19.77 17.96 -8.87
C GLU A 71 -18.29 17.52 -8.83
N ALA A 72 -18.03 16.22 -9.02
CA ALA A 72 -16.69 15.68 -9.15
C ALA A 72 -15.95 16.16 -10.41
N ASP A 73 -16.68 16.47 -11.49
CA ASP A 73 -16.10 17.01 -12.74
C ASP A 73 -15.85 18.54 -12.66
N LYS A 74 -16.62 19.26 -11.84
CA LYS A 74 -16.44 20.70 -11.58
C LYS A 74 -15.20 21.01 -10.74
N HIS A 75 -14.77 20.08 -9.90
CA HIS A 75 -13.49 20.16 -9.21
C HIS A 75 -12.41 19.52 -10.10
N PRO A 76 -11.58 20.30 -10.82
CA PRO A 76 -10.49 19.71 -11.59
C PRO A 76 -9.61 18.90 -10.65
N LYS A 77 -9.45 17.60 -10.92
CA LYS A 77 -8.48 16.75 -10.22
C LYS A 77 -7.15 17.50 -10.16
N PRO A 78 -6.47 17.54 -9.00
CA PRO A 78 -5.13 18.12 -8.92
C PRO A 78 -4.28 17.52 -10.02
N GLN A 79 -3.96 18.32 -11.04
CA GLN A 79 -3.20 17.84 -12.17
C GLN A 79 -1.82 17.47 -11.62
N PRO A 80 -1.29 16.27 -11.92
CA PRO A 80 0.02 15.87 -11.47
C PRO A 80 1.05 16.75 -12.17
N ALA A 81 1.38 17.90 -11.57
CA ALA A 81 2.40 18.83 -12.05
C ALA A 81 3.78 18.18 -12.22
N VAL A 82 3.96 16.96 -11.69
CA VAL A 82 5.16 16.13 -11.81
C VAL A 82 5.21 15.38 -13.15
N VAL A 83 4.08 15.06 -13.80
CA VAL A 83 4.06 14.34 -15.08
C VAL A 83 4.46 15.25 -16.24
N SER A 84 4.01 16.50 -16.24
CA SER A 84 4.43 17.51 -17.22
C SER A 84 5.92 17.82 -17.12
N LEU A 85 6.45 17.95 -15.90
CA LEU A 85 7.87 18.23 -15.65
C LEU A 85 8.78 17.05 -16.04
N ASN A 86 8.33 15.81 -15.82
CA ASN A 86 9.07 14.61 -16.25
C ASN A 86 8.96 14.37 -17.75
N LEU A 87 7.86 14.76 -18.40
CA LEU A 87 7.70 14.64 -19.84
C LEU A 87 8.55 15.67 -20.59
N GLU A 88 8.62 16.92 -20.10
CA GLU A 88 9.56 17.93 -20.61
C GLU A 88 11.01 17.48 -20.40
N MET A 89 11.37 16.98 -19.21
CA MET A 89 12.72 16.49 -18.93
C MET A 89 13.10 15.24 -19.74
N ALA A 90 12.16 14.33 -19.98
CA ALA A 90 12.38 13.13 -20.80
C ALA A 90 12.49 13.47 -22.29
N LEU A 91 11.69 14.42 -22.78
CA LEU A 91 11.83 14.95 -24.15
C LEU A 91 13.19 15.63 -24.32
N ASP A 92 13.66 16.42 -23.36
CA ASP A 92 15.00 17.01 -23.45
C ASP A 92 16.13 15.98 -23.43
N TYR A 93 16.00 14.90 -22.63
CA TYR A 93 16.98 13.82 -22.58
C TYR A 93 17.04 13.00 -23.87
N GLU A 94 15.88 12.70 -24.50
CA GLU A 94 15.83 12.01 -25.80
C GLU A 94 16.29 12.89 -26.98
N PHE A 95 16.06 14.22 -26.94
CA PHE A 95 16.46 15.11 -28.04
C PHE A 95 17.94 15.54 -28.01
N GLN A 96 18.63 15.43 -26.86
CA GLN A 96 20.07 15.71 -26.74
C GLN A 96 20.99 14.83 -27.63
N PRO A 97 20.86 13.49 -27.67
CA PRO A 97 21.74 12.65 -28.48
C PRO A 97 21.52 12.83 -29.99
N VAL A 98 20.30 13.19 -30.42
CA VAL A 98 19.97 13.34 -31.85
C VAL A 98 20.47 14.67 -32.41
N ARG A 99 20.41 15.76 -31.63
CA ARG A 99 20.86 17.08 -32.07
C ARG A 99 22.38 17.15 -32.29
N LYS A 100 23.18 16.39 -31.53
CA LYS A 100 24.64 16.34 -31.68
C LYS A 100 25.13 15.63 -32.95
N LEU A 101 24.28 14.91 -33.67
CA LEU A 101 24.64 14.23 -34.91
C LEU A 101 24.30 15.03 -36.17
N CYS A 102 23.61 16.17 -36.04
CA CYS A 102 23.17 17.01 -37.15
C CYS A 102 23.78 18.43 -37.10
N GLU A 103 24.87 18.63 -36.36
CA GLU A 103 25.76 19.78 -36.57
C GLU A 103 26.74 19.39 -37.69
N PRO A 104 26.62 19.98 -38.91
CA PRO A 104 27.65 19.80 -39.91
C PRO A 104 28.90 20.54 -39.43
N PHE A 105 30.04 19.87 -39.56
CA PHE A 105 31.36 20.50 -39.56
C PHE A 105 31.32 21.82 -40.35
N PHE A 106 31.30 22.95 -39.65
CA PHE A 106 31.89 24.21 -40.09
C PHE A 106 32.34 25.02 -38.88
#